data_AF-A0A429HYA3-F1
#
_entry.id   AF-A0A429HYA3-F1
#
_cell.length_a   1.000
_cell.length_b   1.000
_cell.length_c   1.000
_cell.angle_alpha   90.00
_cell.angle_beta   90.00
_cell.angle_gamma   90.00
#
_symmetry.space_group_name_H-M   'P 1'
#
loop_
_entity.id
_entity.type
_entity.pdbx_description
1 polymer ?
#
loop_
_entity_poly.entity_id
_entity_poly.type
_entity_poly.pdbx_seq_one_letter_code
_entity_poly.pdbx_strand_id
1 'polypeptide(L)'
;MSGSEPAAPPAKSGGRLSPRNWRVPTRLNAILLIPVIVGLVMGGFQVKSSIDTWQEAQDAEKVAKIVDAAGQYAEALLNERDVSAQPLLEGDRDNATVKQARAFTDQKQDAFHKEVVGMPAGQGLERRLNLVEQ
;
A
#
# COMPACT_ATOMS: atom_id res chain seq x y z
N MET A 1 -23.61 -65.33 37.67
CA MET A 1 -22.27 -64.69 37.66
C MET A 1 -21.97 -64.20 36.26
N SER A 2 -21.53 -62.94 36.18
CA SER A 2 -20.76 -62.24 35.13
C SER A 2 -21.04 -62.55 33.66
N GLY A 3 -21.21 -61.57 32.78
CA GLY A 3 -20.96 -60.14 32.85
C GLY A 3 -20.90 -59.64 31.41
N SER A 4 -21.43 -58.45 31.15
CA SER A 4 -21.36 -57.79 29.85
C SER A 4 -19.90 -57.46 29.51
N GLU A 5 -19.46 -57.76 28.29
CA GLU A 5 -18.31 -57.06 27.70
C GLU A 5 -18.72 -56.53 26.32
N PRO A 6 -18.72 -55.20 26.10
CA PRO A 6 -19.10 -54.61 24.83
C PRO A 6 -18.03 -54.87 23.78
N ALA A 7 -18.45 -55.33 22.60
CA ALA A 7 -17.58 -55.40 21.43
C ALA A 7 -16.96 -54.01 21.17
N ALA A 8 -15.63 -53.92 21.29
CA ALA A 8 -14.90 -52.70 21.06
C ALA A 8 -15.21 -52.14 19.66
N PRO A 9 -15.47 -50.82 19.50
CA PRO A 9 -15.72 -50.24 18.19
C PRO A 9 -14.46 -50.40 17.32
N PRO A 10 -14.61 -50.71 16.02
CA PRO A 10 -13.47 -50.86 15.13
C PRO A 10 -12.65 -49.56 15.11
N ALA A 11 -11.33 -49.71 15.21
CA ALA A 11 -10.39 -48.59 15.18
C ALA A 11 -10.68 -47.68 14.00
N LYS A 12 -10.77 -46.36 14.25
CA LYS A 12 -10.99 -45.33 13.23
C LYS A 12 -10.04 -45.58 12.06
N SER A 13 -10.59 -46.01 10.92
CA SER A 13 -9.84 -46.28 9.71
C SER A 13 -9.04 -45.02 9.35
N GLY A 14 -7.71 -45.10 9.49
CA GLY A 14 -6.81 -44.00 9.13
C GLY A 14 -7.13 -43.53 7.73
N GLY A 15 -7.44 -42.23 7.60
CA GLY A 15 -7.96 -41.65 6.37
C GLY A 15 -7.09 -42.02 5.16
N ARG A 16 -7.71 -42.08 3.98
CA ARG A 16 -7.07 -42.41 2.68
C ARG A 16 -5.90 -41.49 2.31
N LEU A 17 -5.67 -40.44 3.10
CA LEU A 17 -4.57 -39.48 3.02
C LEU A 17 -3.40 -39.83 3.96
N SER A 18 -3.44 -40.96 4.66
CA SER A 18 -2.35 -41.39 5.55
C SER A 18 -1.17 -41.92 4.73
N PRO A 19 0.03 -41.32 4.82
CA PRO A 19 1.21 -41.69 4.02
C PRO A 19 1.59 -43.17 4.15
N ARG A 20 1.18 -43.77 5.26
CA ARG A 20 1.50 -45.13 5.67
C ARG A 20 0.65 -46.20 4.97
N ASN A 21 -0.48 -45.84 4.36
CA ASN A 21 -1.38 -46.75 3.65
C ASN A 21 -1.54 -46.42 2.15
N TRP A 22 -0.62 -45.63 1.60
CA TRP A 22 -0.64 -45.27 0.18
C TRP A 22 -0.11 -46.41 -0.68
N ARG A 23 -0.76 -46.62 -1.84
CA ARG A 23 -0.24 -47.54 -2.86
C ARG A 23 1.12 -47.03 -3.33
N VAL A 24 2.06 -47.95 -3.54
CA VAL A 24 3.47 -47.65 -3.89
C VAL A 24 3.61 -46.61 -5.02
N PRO A 25 2.84 -46.67 -6.13
CA PRO A 25 2.95 -45.68 -7.21
C PRO A 25 2.55 -44.26 -6.78
N THR A 26 1.53 -44.13 -5.92
CA THR A 26 1.09 -42.83 -5.39
C THR A 26 2.16 -42.21 -4.49
N ARG A 27 2.79 -43.02 -3.64
CA ARG A 27 3.89 -42.58 -2.78
C ARG A 27 5.10 -42.11 -3.61
N LEU A 28 5.46 -42.83 -4.67
CA LEU A 28 6.54 -42.42 -5.58
C LEU A 28 6.23 -41.10 -6.28
N ASN A 29 5.04 -40.96 -6.88
CA ASN A 29 4.66 -39.70 -7.54
C ASN A 29 4.62 -38.53 -6.56
N ALA A 30 4.20 -38.75 -5.31
CA ALA A 30 4.21 -37.72 -4.28
C ALA A 30 5.63 -37.26 -3.92
N ILE A 31 6.58 -38.18 -3.75
CA ILE A 31 7.99 -37.84 -3.46
C ILE A 31 8.59 -37.00 -4.61
N LEU A 32 8.20 -37.28 -5.85
CA LEU A 32 8.65 -36.54 -7.02
C LEU A 32 7.95 -35.17 -7.19
N LEU A 33 6.65 -35.09 -6.94
CA LEU A 33 5.85 -33.88 -7.18
C LEU A 33 5.92 -32.86 -6.05
N ILE A 34 6.03 -33.28 -4.78
CA ILE A 34 6.07 -32.36 -3.64
C ILE A 34 7.19 -31.31 -3.78
N PRO A 35 8.45 -31.67 -4.12
CA PRO A 35 9.51 -30.69 -4.33
C PRO A 35 9.22 -29.69 -5.45
N VAL A 36 8.62 -30.15 -6.56
CA VAL A 36 8.28 -29.30 -7.70
C VAL A 36 7.19 -28.30 -7.34
N ILE A 37 6.14 -28.74 -6.63
CA ILE A 37 5.05 -27.87 -6.17
C ILE A 37 5.58 -26.85 -5.16
N VAL A 38 6.42 -27.27 -4.21
CA VAL A 38 7.05 -26.36 -3.24
C VAL A 38 7.95 -25.34 -3.96
N GLY A 39 8.73 -25.78 -4.95
CA GLY A 39 9.56 -24.90 -5.78
C GLY A 39 8.74 -23.92 -6.61
N LEU A 40 7.60 -24.34 -7.18
CA LEU A 40 6.68 -23.46 -7.90
C LEU A 40 5.99 -22.46 -6.98
N VAL A 41 5.59 -22.86 -5.76
CA VAL A 41 4.98 -21.97 -4.78
C VAL A 41 6.00 -20.96 -4.27
N MET A 42 7.20 -21.40 -3.89
CA MET A 42 8.29 -20.49 -3.49
C MET A 42 8.75 -19.58 -4.64
N GLY A 43 8.85 -20.11 -5.86
CA GLY A 43 9.15 -19.32 -7.06
C GLY A 43 8.04 -18.32 -7.37
N GLY A 44 6.77 -18.72 -7.22
CA GLY A 44 5.61 -17.85 -7.39
C GLY A 44 5.55 -16.72 -6.37
N PHE A 45 5.93 -16.98 -5.11
CA PHE A 45 6.01 -15.94 -4.08
C PHE A 45 7.18 -14.95 -4.29
N GLN A 46 8.32 -15.41 -4.82
CA GLN A 46 9.46 -14.53 -5.14
C GLN A 46 9.13 -13.51 -6.24
N VAL A 47 8.38 -13.92 -7.28
CA VAL A 47 8.05 -13.04 -8.42
C VAL A 47 7.06 -11.92 -8.03
N LYS A 48 6.25 -12.12 -7.00
CA LYS A 48 5.31 -11.09 -6.50
C LYS A 48 6.04 -9.87 -5.90
N SER A 49 7.23 -10.08 -5.32
CA SER A 49 8.00 -9.03 -4.64
C SER A 49 8.68 -8.04 -5.60
N SER A 50 9.05 -8.48 -6.81
CA SER A 50 9.75 -7.62 -7.79
C SER A 50 8.82 -6.67 -8.56
N ILE A 51 7.50 -6.86 -8.46
CA ILE A 51 6.50 -5.93 -8.99
C ILE A 51 6.33 -4.73 -8.06
N ASP A 52 6.43 -4.96 -6.75
CA ASP A 52 6.29 -3.90 -5.74
C ASP A 52 7.48 -2.90 -5.82
N THR A 53 8.70 -3.36 -6.12
CA THR A 53 9.90 -2.49 -6.13
C THR A 53 9.95 -1.48 -7.29
N TRP A 54 9.41 -1.83 -8.47
CA TRP A 54 9.39 -0.92 -9.62
C TRP A 54 8.26 0.12 -9.52
N GLN A 55 7.12 -0.27 -8.94
CA GLN A 55 6.02 0.66 -8.65
C GLN A 55 6.43 1.62 -7.53
N GLU A 56 7.13 1.15 -6.51
CA GLU A 56 7.54 1.97 -5.37
C GLU A 56 8.54 3.08 -5.74
N ALA A 57 9.45 2.84 -6.69
CA ALA A 57 10.34 3.89 -7.20
C ALA A 57 9.58 4.99 -7.98
N GLN A 58 8.58 4.59 -8.77
CA GLN A 58 7.76 5.50 -9.56
C GLN A 58 6.79 6.29 -8.67
N ASP A 59 6.26 5.65 -7.63
CA ASP A 59 5.47 6.29 -6.58
C ASP A 59 6.30 7.28 -5.77
N ALA A 60 7.54 6.93 -5.41
CA ALA A 60 8.46 7.83 -4.70
C ALA A 60 8.80 9.07 -5.52
N GLU A 61 9.06 8.92 -6.82
CA GLU A 61 9.26 10.06 -7.73
C GLU A 61 8.02 10.97 -7.77
N LYS A 62 6.82 10.38 -7.87
CA LYS A 62 5.57 11.15 -7.92
C LYS A 62 5.32 11.89 -6.61
N VAL A 63 5.53 11.24 -5.46
CA VAL A 63 5.41 11.87 -4.14
C VAL A 63 6.41 13.02 -3.99
N ALA A 64 7.66 12.86 -4.44
CA ALA A 64 8.65 13.92 -4.39
C ALA A 64 8.21 15.17 -5.18
N LYS A 65 7.65 14.99 -6.38
CA LYS A 65 7.10 16.10 -7.18
C LYS A 65 5.93 16.80 -6.50
N ILE A 66 5.05 16.05 -5.85
CA ILE A 66 3.92 16.61 -5.08
C ILE A 66 4.43 17.43 -3.90
N VAL A 67 5.41 16.92 -3.14
CA VAL A 67 5.99 17.63 -1.99
C VAL A 67 6.70 18.91 -2.43
N ASP A 68 7.45 18.88 -3.53
CA ASP A 68 8.10 20.06 -4.09
C ASP A 68 7.06 21.12 -4.53
N ALA A 69 6.04 20.71 -5.29
CA ALA A 69 4.97 21.61 -5.71
C ALA A 69 4.19 22.19 -4.52
N ALA A 70 3.96 21.40 -3.47
CA ALA A 70 3.33 21.87 -2.22
C ALA A 70 4.19 22.92 -1.52
N GLY A 71 5.51 22.72 -1.46
CA GLY A 71 6.46 23.67 -0.90
C GLY A 71 6.43 25.01 -1.63
N GLN A 72 6.47 24.98 -2.97
CA GLN A 72 6.37 26.18 -3.80
C GLN A 72 5.04 26.92 -3.62
N TYR A 73 3.93 26.18 -3.50
CA TYR A 73 2.62 26.79 -3.24
C TYR A 73 2.54 27.42 -1.85
N ALA A 74 3.09 26.75 -0.83
CA ALA A 74 3.15 27.29 0.53
C ALA A 74 3.99 28.57 0.61
N GLU A 75 5.14 28.60 -0.07
CA GLU A 75 6.00 29.79 -0.16
C GLU A 75 5.27 30.96 -0.84
N ALA A 76 4.56 30.69 -1.94
CA ALA A 76 3.76 31.71 -2.64
C ALA A 76 2.65 32.29 -1.74
N LEU A 77 1.93 31.43 -1.00
CA LEU A 77 0.91 31.85 -0.03
C LEU A 77 1.48 32.73 1.09
N LEU A 78 2.65 32.37 1.62
CA LEU A 78 3.31 33.17 2.65
C LEU A 78 3.70 34.55 2.12
N ASN A 79 4.27 34.60 0.90
CA ASN A 79 4.62 35.86 0.26
C ASN A 79 3.38 36.72 -0.03
N GLU A 80 2.30 36.13 -0.55
CA GLU A 80 1.03 36.84 -0.75
C GLU A 80 0.49 37.41 0.55
N ARG A 81 0.50 36.61 1.63
CA ARG A 81 0.06 37.07 2.96
C ARG A 81 0.88 38.29 3.42
N ASP A 82 2.19 38.23 3.28
CA ASP A 82 3.09 39.26 3.78
C ASP A 82 2.96 40.55 2.95
N VAL A 83 2.87 40.43 1.63
CA VAL A 83 2.73 41.57 0.70
C VAL A 83 1.31 42.16 0.72
N SER A 84 0.29 41.36 0.99
CA SER A 84 -1.10 41.84 1.05
C SER A 84 -1.46 42.51 2.36
N ALA A 85 -0.72 42.24 3.45
CA ALA A 85 -1.01 42.79 4.76
C ALA A 85 -1.07 44.33 4.75
N GLN A 86 -0.03 45.00 4.26
CA GLN A 86 0.04 46.46 4.31
C GLN A 86 -1.04 47.15 3.44
N PRO A 87 -1.18 46.86 2.13
CA PRO A 87 -2.15 47.56 1.29
C PRO A 87 -3.60 47.33 1.75
N LEU A 88 -3.92 46.10 2.20
CA LEU A 88 -5.27 45.79 2.65
C LEU A 88 -5.61 46.47 3.98
N LEU A 89 -4.64 46.68 4.87
CA LEU A 89 -4.81 47.45 6.10
C LEU A 89 -4.98 48.95 5.82
N GLU A 90 -4.31 49.47 4.79
CA GLU A 90 -4.48 50.84 4.31
C GLU A 90 -5.78 51.04 3.50
N GLY A 91 -6.55 49.96 3.26
CA GLY A 91 -7.81 49.98 2.53
C GLY A 91 -7.66 49.93 1.00
N ASP A 92 -6.43 49.80 0.50
CA ASP A 92 -6.12 49.67 -0.93
C ASP A 92 -6.38 48.23 -1.42
N ARG A 93 -7.64 47.97 -1.75
CA ARG A 93 -8.09 46.66 -2.26
C ARG A 93 -7.72 46.41 -3.72
N ASP A 94 -7.38 47.47 -4.45
CA ASP A 94 -7.09 47.40 -5.89
C ASP A 94 -5.59 47.39 -6.20
N ASN A 95 -4.77 47.35 -5.16
CA ASN A 95 -3.32 47.35 -5.21
C ASN A 95 -2.77 46.33 -6.24
N ALA A 96 -1.95 46.82 -7.16
CA ALA A 96 -1.38 46.00 -8.22
C ALA A 96 -0.47 44.87 -7.68
N THR A 97 0.27 45.13 -6.60
CA THR A 97 1.16 44.16 -5.98
C THR A 97 0.37 43.00 -5.37
N VAL A 98 -0.77 43.29 -4.73
CA VAL A 98 -1.67 42.25 -4.19
C VAL A 98 -2.26 41.38 -5.31
N LYS A 99 -2.68 42.01 -6.42
CA LYS A 99 -3.20 41.29 -7.60
C LYS A 99 -2.13 40.39 -8.22
N GLN A 100 -0.89 40.87 -8.34
CA GLN A 100 0.24 40.09 -8.84
C GLN A 100 0.59 38.93 -7.91
N ALA A 101 0.62 39.16 -6.60
CA ALA A 101 0.90 38.12 -5.61
C ALA A 101 -0.16 37.00 -5.66
N ARG A 102 -1.44 37.36 -5.73
CA ARG A 102 -2.55 36.41 -5.91
C ARG A 102 -2.42 35.60 -7.19
N ALA A 103 -2.18 36.25 -8.33
CA ALA A 103 -2.03 35.55 -9.60
C ALA A 103 -0.84 34.58 -9.58
N PHE A 104 0.24 34.92 -8.87
CA PHE A 104 1.38 34.02 -8.67
C PHE A 104 1.01 32.82 -7.77
N THR A 105 0.31 33.07 -6.67
CA THR A 105 -0.23 32.02 -5.80
C THR A 105 -1.15 31.07 -6.56
N ASP A 106 -2.09 31.59 -7.34
CA ASP A 106 -3.03 30.82 -8.16
C ASP A 106 -2.27 29.92 -9.16
N GLN A 107 -1.22 30.45 -9.80
CA GLN A 107 -0.37 29.65 -10.70
C GLN A 107 0.30 28.47 -9.96
N LYS A 108 0.78 28.69 -8.73
CA LYS A 108 1.40 27.63 -7.92
C LYS A 108 0.37 26.64 -7.37
N GLN A 109 -0.83 27.11 -7.05
CA GLN A 109 -1.96 26.27 -6.69
C GLN A 109 -2.33 25.32 -7.82
N ASP A 110 -2.44 25.82 -9.06
CA ASP A 110 -2.74 25.01 -10.24
C ASP A 110 -1.65 23.96 -10.50
N ALA A 111 -0.37 24.35 -10.35
CA ALA A 111 0.76 23.43 -10.47
C ALA A 111 0.70 22.31 -9.41
N PHE A 112 0.44 22.66 -8.14
CA PHE A 112 0.26 21.68 -7.08
C PHE A 112 -0.94 20.75 -7.35
N HIS A 113 -2.09 21.31 -7.75
CA HIS A 113 -3.28 20.53 -8.05
C HIS A 113 -3.01 19.52 -9.17
N LYS A 114 -2.34 19.94 -10.24
CA LYS A 114 -1.93 19.06 -11.34
C LYS A 114 -1.05 17.91 -10.87
N GLU A 115 -0.14 18.15 -9.91
CA GLU A 115 0.70 17.08 -9.40
C GLU A 115 -0.05 16.12 -8.47
N VAL A 116 -1.04 16.59 -7.72
CA VAL A 116 -1.88 15.77 -6.84
C VAL A 116 -2.87 14.90 -7.62
N VAL A 117 -3.29 15.31 -8.82
CA VAL A 117 -4.12 14.46 -9.69
C VAL A 117 -3.37 13.16 -10.01
N GLY A 118 -3.98 12.03 -9.65
CA GLY A 118 -3.38 10.71 -9.83
C GLY A 118 -2.29 10.37 -8.79
N MET A 119 -2.29 11.06 -7.64
CA MET A 119 -1.46 10.69 -6.50
C MET A 119 -1.68 9.20 -6.15
N PRO A 120 -0.60 8.41 -6.00
CA PRO A 120 -0.74 7.00 -5.61
C PRO A 120 -1.48 6.91 -4.28
N ALA A 121 -2.45 5.99 -4.19
CA ALA A 121 -3.17 5.73 -2.95
C ALA A 121 -2.15 5.28 -1.89
N GLY A 122 -1.89 6.14 -0.91
CA GLY A 122 -0.79 5.94 0.02
C GLY A 122 -1.08 4.91 1.10
N GLN A 123 -0.16 3.96 1.26
CA GLN A 123 -0.05 3.07 2.42
C GLN A 123 0.12 3.84 3.75
N GLY A 124 0.47 5.14 3.71
CA GLY A 124 0.78 5.95 4.89
C GLY A 124 -0.43 6.22 5.81
N LEU A 125 -1.62 6.45 5.24
CA LEU A 125 -2.83 6.65 6.04
C LEU A 125 -3.33 5.31 6.60
N GLU A 126 -3.32 4.25 5.79
CA GLU A 126 -3.68 2.89 6.22
C GLU A 126 -2.73 2.36 7.31
N ARG A 127 -1.42 2.59 7.16
CA ARG A 127 -0.42 2.24 8.17
C ARG A 127 -0.64 3.02 9.46
N ARG A 128 -0.96 4.32 9.37
CA ARG A 128 -1.27 5.14 10.55
C ARG A 128 -2.59 4.73 11.21
N LEU A 129 -3.62 4.37 10.44
CA LEU A 129 -4.87 3.81 10.97
C LEU A 129 -4.62 2.49 11.71
N ASN A 130 -3.87 1.56 11.10
CA ASN A 130 -3.53 0.27 11.70
C ASN A 130 -2.68 0.38 12.99
N LEU A 131 -1.94 1.47 13.16
CA LEU A 131 -1.19 1.75 14.40
C LEU A 131 -2.07 2.30 15.53
N VAL A 132 -3.24 2.85 15.21
CA VAL A 132 -4.18 3.44 16.18
C VAL A 132 -5.29 2.45 16.56
N GLU A 133 -5.57 1.46 15.71
CA GLU A 133 -6.54 0.39 15.99
C GLU A 133 -5.98 -0.79 16.84
N GLN A 134 -4.74 -0.70 17.34
CA GLN A 134 -4.14 -1.67 18.27
C GLN A 134 -4.27 -1.25 19.73
#